data_AF-A0A2C1YPH1-F1
#
_entry.id   AF-A0A2C1YPH1-F1
#
_cell.length_a   1.000
_cell.length_b   1.000
_cell.length_c   1.000
_cell.angle_alpha   90.00
_cell.angle_beta   90.00
_cell.angle_gamma   90.00
#
_symmetry.space_group_name_H-M   'P 1'
#
loop_
_entity.id
_entity.type
_entity.pdbx_description
1 polymer ?
#
loop_
_entity_poly.entity_id
_entity_poly.type
_entity_poly.pdbx_seq_one_letter_code
_entity_poly.pdbx_strand_id
1 'polypeptide(L)'
;MTAYQVLKRNRKGTEYIESNGEIISKRCTGCREMKELSHFNKSDKCLAGKSNKCKECLSSYIKQYYKNKPDYHKERYERNKEKITEYRRSRYQKNKDNIKKQSKKFHEKNPDYNKKYYEENKERILERKKKYEEENRERVLKSKREYARRKREEKLSFL
;
A
#
# COMPACT_ATOMS: atom_id res chain seq x y z
N MET A 1 1.46 1.63 -53.06
CA MET A 1 2.83 2.01 -52.67
C MET A 1 3.32 1.01 -51.64
N THR A 2 4.34 0.23 -51.96
CA THR A 2 4.94 -0.75 -51.03
C THR A 2 5.67 0.01 -49.92
N ALA A 3 5.29 -0.21 -48.66
CA ALA A 3 5.99 0.38 -47.51
C ALA A 3 7.42 -0.16 -47.46
N TYR A 4 8.41 0.71 -47.65
CA TYR A 4 9.81 0.33 -47.57
C TYR A 4 10.20 0.17 -46.10
N GLN A 5 10.59 -1.04 -45.71
CA GLN A 5 11.07 -1.36 -44.36
C GLN A 5 12.57 -1.66 -44.43
N VAL A 6 13.35 -1.03 -43.55
CA VAL A 6 14.81 -1.19 -43.50
C VAL A 6 15.23 -1.61 -42.10
N LEU A 7 16.03 -2.68 -42.03
CA LEU A 7 16.74 -3.04 -40.82
C LEU A 7 17.96 -2.13 -40.64
N LYS A 8 18.03 -1.43 -39.51
CA LYS A 8 19.13 -0.53 -39.14
C LYS A 8 19.68 -0.90 -37.76
N ARG A 9 20.88 -0.40 -37.46
CA ARG A 9 21.55 -0.57 -36.16
C ARG A 9 22.06 0.77 -35.65
N ASN A 10 21.82 1.08 -34.37
CA ASN A 10 22.31 2.32 -33.77
C ASN A 10 23.74 2.15 -33.21
N ARG A 11 24.37 3.26 -32.79
CA ARG A 11 25.72 3.24 -32.18
C ARG A 11 25.83 2.36 -30.93
N LYS A 12 24.74 2.16 -30.20
CA LYS A 12 24.66 1.27 -29.03
C LYS A 12 24.44 -0.20 -29.43
N GLY A 13 24.49 -0.51 -30.72
CA GLY A 13 24.34 -1.85 -31.26
C GLY A 13 22.91 -2.40 -31.27
N THR A 14 21.89 -1.60 -30.94
CA THR A 14 20.48 -2.01 -30.98
C THR A 14 19.98 -2.02 -32.42
N GLU A 15 19.42 -3.14 -32.85
CA GLU A 15 18.80 -3.31 -34.16
C GLU A 15 17.32 -2.89 -34.13
N TYR A 16 16.85 -2.27 -35.21
CA TYR A 16 15.49 -1.74 -35.32
C TYR A 16 15.03 -1.71 -36.77
N ILE A 17 13.71 -1.80 -36.98
CA ILE A 17 13.09 -1.64 -38.29
C ILE A 17 12.49 -0.24 -38.37
N GLU A 18 12.87 0.47 -39.42
CA GLU A 18 12.32 1.76 -39.79
C GLU A 18 11.42 1.60 -41.01
N SER A 19 10.25 2.23 -40.98
CA SER A 19 9.32 2.32 -42.11
C SER A 19 8.88 3.76 -42.28
N ASN A 20 9.03 4.31 -43.49
CA ASN A 20 8.69 5.70 -43.81
C ASN A 20 9.32 6.74 -42.84
N GLY A 21 10.54 6.49 -42.36
CA GLY A 21 11.25 7.38 -41.43
C GLY A 21 10.89 7.19 -39.96
N GLU A 22 9.92 6.32 -39.64
CA GLU A 22 9.52 6.01 -38.27
C GLU A 22 10.01 4.64 -37.83
N ILE A 23 10.50 4.55 -36.60
CA ILE A 23 10.89 3.27 -36.01
C ILE A 23 9.62 2.53 -35.59
N ILE A 24 9.35 1.38 -36.20
CA ILE A 24 8.14 0.58 -35.92
C ILE A 24 8.43 -0.60 -34.98
N SER A 25 9.66 -1.11 -34.99
CA SER A 25 10.06 -2.27 -34.17
C SER A 25 11.54 -2.20 -33.79
N LYS A 26 11.90 -2.89 -32.71
CA LYS A 26 13.30 -3.00 -32.27
C LYS A 26 13.61 -4.30 -31.55
N ARG A 27 14.88 -4.67 -31.55
CA ARG A 27 15.39 -5.85 -30.85
C ARG A 27 15.35 -5.63 -29.34
N CYS A 28 14.69 -6.52 -28.63
CA CYS A 28 14.69 -6.58 -27.18
C CYS A 28 16.06 -6.99 -26.64
N THR A 29 16.63 -6.27 -25.67
CA THR A 29 17.91 -6.65 -25.05
C THR A 29 17.81 -7.81 -24.06
N GLY A 30 16.59 -8.22 -23.68
CA GLY A 30 16.33 -9.36 -22.80
C GLY A 30 16.23 -10.68 -23.57
N CYS A 31 15.21 -10.81 -24.43
CA CYS A 31 14.98 -12.03 -25.21
C CYS A 31 15.66 -12.04 -26.60
N ARG A 32 16.27 -10.92 -27.02
CA ARG A 32 16.91 -10.76 -28.34
C ARG A 32 15.96 -10.88 -29.55
N GLU A 33 14.65 -10.92 -29.34
CA GLU A 33 13.65 -10.92 -30.43
C GLU A 33 13.37 -9.51 -30.96
N MET A 34 13.04 -9.41 -32.25
CA MET A 34 12.48 -8.21 -32.86
C MET A 34 11.01 -8.09 -32.46
N LYS A 35 10.64 -7.00 -31.77
CA LYS A 35 9.25 -6.74 -31.37
C LYS A 35 8.84 -5.33 -31.75
N GLU A 36 7.56 -5.14 -32.03
CA GLU A 36 6.98 -3.81 -32.25
C GLU A 36 7.14 -2.91 -31.02
N LEU A 37 7.19 -1.59 -31.23
CA LEU A 37 7.31 -0.62 -30.14
C LEU A 37 6.15 -0.67 -29.11
N SER A 38 5.02 -1.27 -29.47
CA SER A 38 3.86 -1.56 -28.59
C SER A 38 4.21 -2.53 -27.44
N HIS A 39 5.19 -3.42 -27.65
CA HIS A 39 5.64 -4.43 -26.68
C HIS A 39 6.68 -3.88 -25.68
N PHE A 40 6.98 -2.59 -25.74
CA PHE A 40 7.93 -1.91 -24.86
C PHE A 40 7.25 -0.83 -24.04
N ASN A 41 7.76 -0.58 -22.84
CA ASN A 41 7.26 0.49 -21.98
C ASN A 41 7.83 1.85 -22.42
N LYS A 42 7.17 2.95 -22.07
CA LYS A 42 7.65 4.30 -22.35
C LYS A 42 8.98 4.56 -21.61
N SER A 43 9.97 5.09 -22.32
CA SER A 43 11.23 5.57 -21.75
C SER A 43 11.86 6.61 -22.66
N ASP A 44 11.94 7.83 -22.15
CA ASP A 44 12.63 8.99 -22.74
C ASP A 44 14.15 8.77 -22.95
N LYS A 45 14.77 7.87 -22.19
CA LYS A 45 16.24 7.63 -22.23
C LYS A 45 16.69 6.66 -23.34
N CYS A 46 15.76 6.03 -24.05
CA CYS A 46 16.05 4.91 -24.94
C CYS A 46 15.54 5.12 -26.36
N LEU A 47 16.06 4.33 -27.31
CA LEU A 47 15.70 4.39 -28.73
C LEU A 47 14.17 4.37 -28.91
N ALA A 48 13.68 5.31 -29.72
CA ALA A 48 12.26 5.53 -30.04
C ALA A 48 11.37 5.82 -28.83
N GLY A 49 11.90 6.37 -27.74
CA GLY A 49 11.09 6.67 -26.55
C GLY A 49 10.56 5.42 -25.83
N LYS A 50 11.21 4.27 -26.04
CA LYS A 50 10.78 2.95 -25.52
C LYS A 50 11.89 2.25 -24.77
N SER A 51 11.55 1.47 -23.74
CA SER A 51 12.50 0.63 -22.98
C SER A 51 13.32 -0.29 -23.89
N ASN A 52 14.52 -0.68 -23.47
CA ASN A 52 15.38 -1.61 -24.22
C ASN A 52 14.93 -3.08 -24.10
N LYS A 53 14.29 -3.44 -22.99
CA LYS A 53 13.64 -4.74 -22.76
C LYS A 53 12.14 -4.64 -23.05
N CYS A 54 11.58 -5.69 -23.65
CA CYS A 54 10.14 -5.82 -23.82
C CYS A 54 9.43 -5.99 -22.46
N LYS A 55 8.11 -5.80 -22.45
CA LYS A 55 7.25 -5.87 -21.25
C LYS A 55 7.41 -7.19 -20.50
N GLU A 56 7.45 -8.32 -21.21
CA GLU A 56 7.64 -9.65 -20.62
C GLU A 56 9.00 -9.79 -19.94
N CYS A 57 10.09 -9.44 -20.63
CA CYS A 57 11.43 -9.49 -20.06
C CYS A 57 11.57 -8.58 -18.84
N LEU A 58 10.94 -7.41 -18.86
CA LEU A 58 10.94 -6.50 -17.72
C LEU A 58 10.13 -7.08 -16.56
N SER A 59 8.95 -7.63 -16.83
CA SER A 59 8.10 -8.28 -15.82
C SER A 59 8.82 -9.43 -15.12
N SER A 60 9.44 -10.33 -15.91
CA SER A 60 10.23 -11.45 -15.40
C SER A 60 11.41 -10.97 -14.53
N TYR A 61 12.16 -9.97 -15.01
CA TYR A 61 13.25 -9.36 -14.27
C TYR A 61 12.80 -8.76 -12.92
N ILE A 62 11.70 -8.01 -12.92
CA ILE A 62 11.14 -7.39 -11.71
C ILE A 62 10.70 -8.48 -10.71
N LYS A 63 10.02 -9.53 -11.19
CA LYS A 63 9.59 -10.65 -10.35
C LYS A 63 10.78 -11.33 -9.67
N GLN A 64 11.85 -11.60 -10.42
CA GLN A 64 13.07 -12.19 -9.88
C GLN A 64 13.77 -11.25 -8.90
N TYR A 65 13.81 -9.95 -9.20
CA TYR A 65 14.39 -8.95 -8.30
C TYR A 65 13.72 -8.95 -6.92
N TYR A 66 12.39 -8.95 -6.86
CA TYR A 66 11.67 -9.00 -5.59
C TYR A 66 11.79 -10.35 -4.88
N LYS A 67 11.83 -11.46 -5.63
CA LYS A 67 12.12 -12.78 -5.05
C LYS A 67 13.48 -12.82 -4.35
N ASN A 68 14.49 -12.18 -4.96
CA ASN A 68 15.85 -12.13 -4.41
C ASN A 68 16.04 -11.03 -3.35
N LYS A 69 15.06 -10.16 -3.15
CA LYS A 69 15.09 -9.08 -2.16
C LYS A 69 13.75 -9.00 -1.39
N PRO A 70 13.43 -10.03 -0.60
CA PRO A 70 12.14 -10.13 0.08
C PRO A 70 11.89 -8.94 1.02
N ASP A 71 12.93 -8.42 1.65
CA ASP A 71 12.83 -7.30 2.60
C ASP A 71 12.87 -5.92 1.95
N TYR A 72 13.03 -5.81 0.62
CA TYR A 72 13.14 -4.53 -0.08
C TYR A 72 12.00 -3.56 0.25
N HIS A 73 10.76 -4.06 0.28
CA HIS A 73 9.59 -3.24 0.61
C HIS A 73 9.57 -2.82 2.08
N LYS A 74 9.98 -3.70 2.99
CA LYS A 74 10.08 -3.42 4.42
C LYS A 74 11.14 -2.37 4.70
N GLU A 75 12.35 -2.53 4.17
CA GLU A 75 13.43 -1.54 4.28
C GLU A 75 13.04 -0.18 3.70
N ARG A 76 12.39 -0.19 2.52
CA ARG A 76 11.87 1.04 1.90
C ARG A 76 10.82 1.70 2.78
N TYR A 77 9.93 0.93 3.39
CA TYR A 77 8.93 1.45 4.32
C TYR A 77 9.58 2.06 5.55
N GLU A 78 10.46 1.33 6.24
CA GLU A 78 11.13 1.82 7.47
C GLU A 78 11.91 3.11 7.21
N ARG A 79 12.67 3.18 6.09
CA ARG A 79 13.40 4.40 5.71
C ARG A 79 12.48 5.62 5.49
N ASN A 80 11.22 5.40 5.12
CA ASN A 80 10.27 6.47 4.81
C ASN A 80 9.15 6.60 5.87
N LYS A 81 9.20 5.82 6.95
CA LYS A 81 8.13 5.68 7.93
C LYS A 81 7.76 7.00 8.59
N GLU A 82 8.76 7.80 8.95
CA GLU A 82 8.54 9.12 9.55
C GLU A 82 7.84 10.07 8.58
N LYS A 83 8.35 10.19 7.35
CA LYS A 83 7.74 11.02 6.29
C LYS A 83 6.31 10.59 5.98
N ILE A 84 6.05 9.29 5.90
CA ILE A 84 4.70 8.74 5.69
C ILE A 84 3.80 9.11 6.87
N THR A 85 4.30 8.99 8.10
CA THR A 85 3.55 9.31 9.32
C THR A 85 3.23 10.79 9.40
N GLU A 86 4.20 11.65 9.13
CA GLU A 86 4.04 13.11 9.08
C GLU A 86 3.04 13.52 8.00
N TYR A 87 3.17 12.98 6.79
CA TYR A 87 2.21 13.22 5.71
C TYR A 87 0.79 12.82 6.11
N ARG A 88 0.61 11.65 6.72
CA ARG A 88 -0.69 11.18 7.23
C ARG A 88 -1.25 12.10 8.31
N ARG A 89 -0.42 12.52 9.26
CA ARG A 89 -0.82 13.47 10.33
C ARG A 89 -1.25 14.82 9.73
N SER A 90 -0.46 15.37 8.82
CA SER A 90 -0.77 16.63 8.13
C SER A 90 -2.08 16.53 7.35
N ARG A 91 -2.26 15.44 6.59
CA ARG A 91 -3.51 15.16 5.85
C ARG A 91 -4.71 15.03 6.79
N TYR A 92 -4.57 14.33 7.91
CA TYR A 92 -5.63 14.23 8.91
C TYR A 92 -5.97 15.60 9.50
N GLN A 93 -4.96 16.36 9.94
CA GLN A 93 -5.17 17.66 10.57
C GLN A 93 -5.88 18.65 9.65
N LYS A 94 -5.49 18.70 8.36
CA LYS A 94 -6.16 19.54 7.34
C LYS A 94 -7.61 19.15 7.09
N ASN A 95 -7.98 17.88 7.32
CA ASN A 95 -9.32 17.36 7.05
C ASN A 95 -10.13 17.08 8.33
N LYS A 96 -9.59 17.41 9.51
CA LYS A 96 -10.13 17.02 10.81
C LYS A 96 -11.58 17.44 10.98
N ASP A 97 -11.91 18.67 10.60
CA ASP A 97 -13.26 19.21 10.76
C ASP A 97 -14.25 18.60 9.77
N ASN A 98 -13.79 18.30 8.55
CA ASN A 98 -14.61 17.59 7.57
C ASN A 98 -14.91 16.16 8.04
N ILE A 99 -13.90 15.44 8.55
CA ILE A 99 -14.07 14.11 9.14
C ILE A 99 -15.08 14.16 10.29
N LYS A 100 -14.94 15.12 11.22
CA LYS A 100 -15.88 15.31 12.32
C LYS A 100 -17.30 15.60 11.83
N LYS A 101 -17.46 16.49 10.84
CA LYS A 101 -18.75 16.84 10.26
C LYS A 101 -19.42 15.63 9.61
N GLN A 102 -18.66 14.83 8.85
CA GLN A 102 -19.16 13.60 8.23
C GLN A 102 -19.57 12.57 9.28
N SER A 103 -18.73 12.37 10.31
CA SER A 103 -19.04 11.47 11.42
C SER A 103 -20.31 11.90 12.17
N LYS A 104 -20.47 13.19 12.47
CA LYS A 104 -21.70 13.73 13.07
C LYS A 104 -22.93 13.44 12.19
N LYS A 105 -22.86 13.78 10.90
CA LYS A 105 -23.94 13.54 9.93
C LYS A 105 -24.29 12.04 9.82
N PHE A 106 -23.29 11.16 9.92
CA PHE A 106 -23.51 9.72 9.93
C PHE A 106 -24.30 9.29 11.18
N HIS A 107 -23.91 9.74 12.37
CA HIS A 107 -24.61 9.40 13.60
C HIS A 107 -26.03 9.98 13.67
N GLU A 108 -26.24 11.21 13.18
CA GLU A 108 -27.57 11.82 13.08
C GLU A 108 -28.51 11.02 12.15
N LYS A 109 -27.98 10.49 11.05
CA LYS A 109 -28.74 9.66 10.11
C LYS A 109 -28.92 8.21 10.55
N ASN A 110 -28.09 7.75 11.48
CA ASN A 110 -28.07 6.36 11.94
C ASN A 110 -28.03 6.31 13.47
N PRO A 111 -29.05 6.81 14.16
CA PRO A 111 -29.08 6.90 15.63
C PRO A 111 -28.92 5.53 16.29
N ASP A 112 -29.47 4.48 15.67
CA ASP A 112 -29.44 3.11 16.19
C ASP A 112 -28.23 2.29 15.72
N TYR A 113 -27.29 2.89 14.97
CA TYR A 113 -26.15 2.16 14.40
C TYR A 113 -25.37 1.39 15.46
N ASN A 114 -25.08 2.01 16.61
CA ASN A 114 -24.31 1.37 17.67
C ASN A 114 -25.06 0.20 18.30
N LYS A 115 -26.38 0.33 18.48
CA LYS A 115 -27.23 -0.73 19.01
C LYS A 115 -27.26 -1.92 18.05
N LYS A 116 -27.53 -1.66 16.77
CA LYS A 116 -27.53 -2.69 15.72
C LYS A 116 -26.17 -3.36 15.58
N TYR A 117 -25.08 -2.59 15.55
CA TYR A 117 -23.72 -3.13 15.52
C TYR A 117 -23.45 -4.03 16.73
N TYR A 118 -23.85 -3.62 17.94
CA TYR A 118 -23.68 -4.43 19.14
C TYR A 118 -24.49 -5.73 19.06
N GLU A 119 -25.77 -5.66 18.68
CA GLU A 119 -26.65 -6.82 18.57
C GLU A 119 -26.11 -7.84 17.55
N GLU A 120 -25.72 -7.38 16.35
CA GLU A 120 -25.16 -8.22 15.29
C GLU A 120 -23.79 -8.83 15.65
N ASN A 121 -23.03 -8.18 16.55
CA ASN A 121 -21.67 -8.59 16.90
C ASN A 121 -21.54 -9.08 18.35
N LYS A 122 -22.67 -9.28 19.05
CA LYS A 122 -22.73 -9.50 20.49
C LYS A 122 -21.86 -10.67 20.93
N GLU A 123 -22.02 -11.81 20.28
CA GLU A 123 -21.27 -13.03 20.60
C GLU A 123 -19.77 -12.83 20.44
N ARG A 124 -19.34 -12.28 19.30
CA ARG A 124 -17.91 -11.99 19.01
C ARG A 124 -17.31 -10.99 20.02
N ILE A 125 -18.09 -9.99 20.43
CA ILE A 125 -17.65 -9.00 21.43
C ILE A 125 -17.47 -9.67 22.79
N LEU A 126 -18.45 -10.49 23.21
CA LEU A 126 -18.41 -11.19 24.50
C LEU A 126 -17.30 -12.24 24.55
N GLU A 127 -17.10 -12.99 23.47
CA GLU A 127 -16.03 -13.96 23.34
C GLU A 127 -14.65 -13.30 23.46
N ARG A 128 -14.41 -12.21 22.71
CA ARG A 128 -13.16 -11.43 22.82
C ARG A 128 -12.95 -10.90 24.23
N LYS A 129 -14.01 -10.41 24.88
CA LYS A 129 -13.95 -9.94 26.26
C LYS A 129 -13.54 -11.07 27.21
N LYS A 130 -14.17 -12.23 27.09
CA LYS A 130 -13.86 -13.41 27.91
C LYS A 130 -12.40 -13.84 27.72
N LYS A 131 -11.95 -13.97 26.48
CA LYS A 131 -10.56 -14.32 26.15
C LYS A 131 -9.57 -13.33 26.76
N TYR A 132 -9.83 -12.03 26.62
CA TYR A 132 -8.99 -11.01 27.23
C TYR A 132 -8.98 -11.10 28.76
N GLU A 133 -10.12 -11.32 29.40
CA GLU A 133 -10.21 -11.51 30.86
C GLU A 133 -9.46 -12.75 31.34
N GLU A 134 -9.47 -13.84 30.58
CA GLU A 134 -8.71 -15.06 30.86
C GLU A 134 -7.21 -14.83 30.72
N GLU A 135 -6.76 -14.29 29.58
CA GLU A 135 -5.35 -13.99 29.30
C GLU A 135 -4.77 -12.93 30.23
N ASN A 136 -5.60 -12.01 30.74
CA ASN A 136 -5.17 -10.89 31.59
C ASN A 136 -5.73 -11.00 33.02
N ARG A 137 -6.11 -12.20 33.47
CA ARG A 137 -6.84 -12.42 34.72
C ARG A 137 -6.18 -11.79 35.93
N GLU A 138 -4.87 -11.99 36.09
CA GLU A 138 -4.11 -11.43 37.20
C GLU A 138 -4.09 -9.90 37.16
N ARG A 139 -3.86 -9.32 35.98
CA ARG A 139 -3.87 -7.86 35.79
C ARG A 139 -5.24 -7.28 36.13
N VAL A 140 -6.31 -7.89 35.64
CA VAL A 140 -7.69 -7.47 35.92
C VAL A 140 -7.99 -7.55 37.41
N LEU A 141 -7.62 -8.65 38.09
CA LEU A 141 -7.82 -8.80 39.53
C LEU A 141 -7.02 -7.80 40.35
N LYS A 142 -5.77 -7.54 39.97
CA LYS A 142 -4.91 -6.52 40.60
C LYS A 142 -5.57 -5.15 40.50
N SER A 143 -5.98 -4.73 39.29
CA SER A 143 -6.67 -3.45 39.09
C SER A 143 -7.98 -3.35 39.88
N LYS A 144 -8.75 -4.44 40.00
CA LYS A 144 -9.96 -4.48 40.82
C LYS A 144 -9.65 -4.27 42.31
N ARG A 145 -8.60 -4.93 42.83
CA ARG A 145 -8.14 -4.77 44.23
C ARG A 145 -7.67 -3.35 44.50
N GLU A 146 -6.88 -2.77 43.60
CA GLU A 146 -6.39 -1.38 43.70
C GLU A 146 -7.54 -0.38 43.68
N TYR A 147 -8.51 -0.54 42.77
CA TYR A 147 -9.71 0.29 42.74
C TYR A 147 -10.50 0.21 44.05
N ALA A 148 -10.71 -1.00 44.58
CA ALA A 148 -11.44 -1.21 45.83
C ALA A 148 -10.68 -0.69 47.08
N ARG A 149 -9.35 -0.69 47.06
CA ARG A 149 -8.52 -0.07 48.10
C ARG A 149 -8.67 1.45 48.04
N ARG A 150 -8.44 2.06 46.87
CA ARG A 150 -8.54 3.50 46.67
C ARG A 150 -9.93 4.03 47.07
N LYS A 151 -11.00 3.32 46.71
CA LYS A 151 -12.36 3.71 47.10
C LYS A 151 -12.64 3.61 48.60
N ARG A 152 -11.98 2.69 49.31
CA ARG A 152 -12.06 2.62 50.78
C ARG A 152 -11.28 3.75 51.44
N GLU A 153 -10.07 4.04 50.95
CA GLU A 153 -9.24 5.15 51.42
C GLU A 153 -9.92 6.51 51.19
N GLU A 154 -10.48 6.73 49.99
CA GLU A 154 -11.28 7.91 49.65
C GLU A 154 -12.44 8.07 50.65
N LYS A 155 -13.18 7.01 50.94
CA LYS A 155 -14.28 7.05 51.92
C LYS A 155 -13.80 7.35 53.34
N LEU A 156 -12.66 6.78 53.76
CA LEU A 156 -12.08 7.06 55.07
C LEU A 156 -11.51 8.48 55.18
N SER A 157 -11.03 9.08 54.08
CA SER A 157 -10.51 10.45 54.10
C SER A 157 -11.57 11.54 54.32
N PHE A 158 -12.85 11.17 54.29
CA PHE A 158 -13.98 12.04 54.58
C PHE A 158 -14.65 11.76 55.94
N LEU A 159 -14.07 10.86 56.76
CA LEU A 159 -14.47 10.55 58.13
C LEU A 159 -13.44 11.13 59.11
#